data_AF-A0A9E7FYH4-F1
#
_entry.id   AF-A0A9E7FYH4-F1
#
_cell.length_a   1.000
_cell.length_b   1.000
_cell.length_c   1.000
_cell.angle_alpha   90.00
_cell.angle_beta   90.00
_cell.angle_gamma   90.00
#
_symmetry.space_group_name_H-M   'P 1'
#
loop_
_entity.id
_entity.type
_entity.pdbx_description
1 polymer ?
#
loop_
_entity_poly.entity_id
_entity_poly.type
_entity_poly.pdbx_seq_one_letter_code
_entity_poly.pdbx_strand_id
1 'polypeptide(L)'
;MGASQSALTETSIHQFTVKDGSGRDVDLGIYKDKVLLVVNVASKCGFTNSNYTQLTELYKKYKSKDFEILAFPCNQFLHQEPQTEQEIKDFACTRFKAEFPIFQKVKVNGPETVPVYKFLKASKPGFMGNRIKWNFTKFLIDKEGKVIGRYGTTKSPLSIEMQQFLRWWWLLLWALSCGVFSTDGAASITRVIIVDQSGQGSFTTLQSAIDSLPDGNSQWIQIYVKQGTYREKVFIPASKGFIVLQGEGPEKTVITWSADASRGGTMNSATFSVFANDFVARNIGFVNTFKSGSGSMQAIAALVGGDRNSFHGCAFIGYQDTLCDYLGRHYFDRCWIEGAIDFIFGFGQSIYNRCVLNSVDGGWLTAHAKMGADSPGGFVFKHCTIRATKMAYLGRAWNQHSTVVFHETSMPSTVRPEGWDAWHVMPNQYQTTFVEDGNIGAGSNTSGRVSWLKSLPPDQLQGFLSIGFLGPDRWLDKQP
;
A
#
# COMPACT_ATOMS: atom_id res chain seq x y z
N MET A 1 -5.29 45.66 -17.25
CA MET A 1 -3.86 45.69 -17.63
C MET A 1 -3.21 44.44 -17.08
N GLY A 2 -2.82 43.52 -17.96
CA GLY A 2 -2.27 42.22 -17.58
C GLY A 2 -0.82 42.36 -17.12
N ALA A 3 -0.53 41.93 -15.90
CA ALA A 3 0.83 41.73 -15.44
C ALA A 3 1.33 40.39 -16.01
N SER A 4 2.29 40.50 -16.93
CA SER A 4 3.12 39.42 -17.45
C SER A 4 3.66 38.56 -16.30
N GLN A 5 3.24 37.28 -16.24
CA GLN A 5 3.97 36.26 -15.49
C GLN A 5 5.32 36.09 -16.20
N SER A 6 6.41 36.61 -15.62
CA SER A 6 7.75 36.29 -16.10
C SER A 6 7.91 34.77 -16.07
N ALA A 7 8.03 34.14 -17.23
CA ALA A 7 8.45 32.75 -17.32
C ALA A 7 9.81 32.64 -16.61
N LEU A 8 9.94 31.69 -15.68
CA LEU A 8 11.21 31.40 -15.03
C LEU A 8 12.22 31.02 -16.12
N THR A 9 13.31 31.78 -16.23
CA THR A 9 14.38 31.56 -17.21
C THR A 9 15.42 30.55 -16.70
N GLU A 10 15.35 30.20 -15.41
CA GLU A 10 16.30 29.34 -14.74
C GLU A 10 16.05 27.86 -15.07
N THR A 11 17.12 27.18 -15.45
CA THR A 11 17.10 25.75 -15.82
C THR A 11 17.69 24.84 -14.75
N SER A 12 18.35 25.41 -13.74
CA SER A 12 19.06 24.70 -12.67
C SER A 12 18.87 25.36 -11.32
N ILE A 13 18.78 24.54 -10.25
CA ILE A 13 18.68 25.05 -8.88
C ILE A 13 19.94 25.83 -8.46
N HIS A 14 21.08 25.61 -9.12
CA HIS A 14 22.36 26.24 -8.83
C HIS A 14 22.41 27.72 -9.24
N GLN A 15 21.34 28.25 -9.83
CA GLN A 15 21.22 29.66 -10.23
C GLN A 15 20.48 30.50 -9.19
N PHE A 16 20.01 29.91 -8.09
CA PHE A 16 19.28 30.62 -7.04
C PHE A 16 20.17 30.96 -5.85
N THR A 17 19.98 32.17 -5.32
CA THR A 17 20.46 32.58 -4.00
C THR A 17 19.31 32.50 -3.00
N VAL A 18 19.56 31.92 -1.83
CA VAL A 18 18.60 31.81 -0.73
C VAL A 18 19.19 32.38 0.56
N LYS A 19 18.36 32.54 1.60
CA LYS A 19 18.82 33.00 2.92
C LYS A 19 19.04 31.83 3.87
N ASP A 20 20.19 31.78 4.54
CA ASP A 20 20.43 30.83 5.63
C ASP A 20 19.59 31.16 6.89
N GLY A 21 19.63 30.29 7.90
CA GLY A 21 18.93 30.51 9.18
C GLY A 21 19.39 31.76 9.96
N SER A 22 20.44 32.45 9.51
CA SER A 22 20.93 33.71 10.09
C SER A 22 20.65 34.92 9.16
N GLY A 23 19.93 34.73 8.06
CA GLY A 23 19.55 35.80 7.13
C GLY A 23 20.65 36.20 6.14
N ARG A 24 21.73 35.42 6.02
CA ARG A 24 22.81 35.67 5.05
C ARG A 24 22.50 35.00 3.72
N ASP A 25 22.94 35.63 2.63
CA ASP A 25 22.81 35.04 1.30
C ASP A 25 23.71 33.81 1.13
N VAL A 26 23.13 32.76 0.56
CA VAL A 26 23.80 31.52 0.18
C VAL A 26 23.48 31.27 -1.30
N ASP A 27 24.51 31.41 -2.13
CA ASP A 27 24.46 30.99 -3.53
C ASP A 27 24.40 29.46 -3.58
N LEU A 28 23.32 28.89 -4.14
CA LEU A 28 23.17 27.44 -4.24
C LEU A 28 24.14 26.81 -5.27
N GLY A 29 24.88 27.62 -6.03
CA GLY A 29 25.99 27.19 -6.89
C GLY A 29 27.11 26.45 -6.13
N ILE A 30 27.23 26.66 -4.81
CA ILE A 30 28.19 25.91 -3.96
C ILE A 30 27.86 24.41 -3.87
N TYR A 31 26.65 24.01 -4.26
CA TYR A 31 26.19 22.62 -4.24
C TYR A 31 26.31 21.92 -5.60
N LYS A 32 27.00 22.52 -6.57
CA LYS A 32 27.38 21.84 -7.81
C LYS A 32 28.07 20.51 -7.53
N ASP A 33 27.83 19.55 -8.42
CA ASP A 33 28.35 18.18 -8.34
C ASP A 33 27.82 17.34 -7.18
N LYS A 34 26.88 17.87 -6.39
CA LYS A 34 26.15 17.14 -5.36
C LYS A 34 24.72 16.80 -5.78
N VAL A 35 24.24 15.64 -5.37
CA VAL A 35 22.82 15.30 -5.39
C VAL A 35 22.13 16.00 -4.22
N LEU A 36 21.04 16.71 -4.49
CA LEU A 36 20.34 17.49 -3.45
C LEU A 36 18.98 16.91 -3.13
N LEU A 37 18.64 16.87 -1.85
CA LEU A 37 17.27 16.65 -1.39
C LEU A 37 16.74 17.93 -0.76
N VAL A 38 15.89 18.65 -1.49
CA VAL A 38 15.26 19.88 -1.00
C VAL A 38 13.94 19.55 -0.32
N VAL A 39 13.73 20.00 0.91
CA VAL A 39 12.56 19.63 1.72
C VAL A 39 11.97 20.85 2.43
N ASN A 40 10.64 21.00 2.41
CA ASN A 40 9.98 21.97 3.30
C ASN A 40 9.71 21.32 4.66
N VAL A 41 10.25 21.86 5.75
CA VAL A 41 10.20 21.22 7.08
C VAL A 41 9.30 21.99 8.05
N ALA A 42 8.85 21.31 9.11
CA ALA A 42 8.06 21.87 10.20
C ALA A 42 8.39 21.19 11.54
N SER A 43 8.43 21.92 12.66
CA SER A 43 8.72 21.35 13.99
C SER A 43 7.50 20.76 14.69
N LYS A 44 6.29 21.26 14.43
CA LYS A 44 5.04 20.84 15.12
C LYS A 44 4.11 20.04 14.23
N CYS A 45 4.65 19.32 13.25
CA CYS A 45 3.87 18.49 12.34
C CYS A 45 3.83 17.04 12.83
N GLY A 46 2.71 16.33 12.61
CA GLY A 46 2.60 14.91 12.95
C GLY A 46 3.64 14.02 12.24
N PHE A 47 4.23 14.52 11.15
CA PHE A 47 5.27 13.85 10.38
C PHE A 47 6.71 14.24 10.79
N THR A 48 6.88 15.15 11.75
CA THR A 48 8.19 15.69 12.15
C THR A 48 9.13 14.60 12.66
N ASN A 49 8.66 13.76 13.58
CA ASN A 49 9.50 12.73 14.18
C ASN A 49 10.04 11.74 13.14
N SER A 50 9.18 11.21 12.27
CA SER A 50 9.60 10.24 11.26
C SER A 50 10.49 10.88 10.20
N ASN A 51 10.16 12.08 9.74
CA ASN A 51 10.91 12.72 8.66
C ASN A 51 12.28 13.19 9.12
N TYR A 52 12.41 13.92 10.23
CA TYR A 52 13.73 14.38 10.67
C TYR A 52 14.65 13.21 11.02
N THR A 53 14.16 12.17 11.71
CA THR A 53 14.97 10.97 11.99
C THR A 53 15.51 10.35 10.70
N GLN A 54 14.65 10.13 9.72
CA GLN A 54 15.04 9.51 8.45
C GLN A 54 15.89 10.41 7.55
N LEU A 55 15.69 11.74 7.59
CA LEU A 55 16.56 12.70 6.90
C LEU A 55 17.95 12.71 7.52
N THR A 56 18.06 12.70 8.85
CA THR A 56 19.36 12.61 9.55
C THR A 56 20.06 11.30 9.23
N GLU A 57 19.34 10.18 9.23
CA GLU A 57 19.89 8.87 8.87
C GLU A 57 20.43 8.85 7.44
N LEU A 58 19.61 9.31 6.48
CA LEU A 58 20.02 9.42 5.08
C LEU A 58 21.25 10.33 4.93
N TYR A 59 21.25 11.48 5.60
CA TYR A 59 22.37 12.41 5.54
C TYR A 59 23.65 11.82 6.12
N LYS A 60 23.59 11.15 7.27
CA LYS A 60 24.75 10.47 7.86
C LYS A 60 25.38 9.45 6.91
N LYS A 61 24.55 8.75 6.13
CA LYS A 61 24.99 7.73 5.17
C LYS A 61 25.65 8.32 3.91
N TYR A 62 25.21 9.49 3.47
CA TYR A 62 25.58 10.04 2.16
C TYR A 62 26.31 11.38 2.17
N LYS A 63 26.43 12.09 3.29
CA LYS A 63 27.10 13.40 3.35
C LYS A 63 28.55 13.39 2.83
N SER A 64 29.24 12.25 2.89
CA SER A 64 30.58 12.06 2.34
C SER A 64 30.61 11.56 0.89
N LYS A 65 29.45 11.45 0.23
CA LYS A 65 29.25 10.89 -1.12
C LYS A 65 28.48 11.86 -2.01
N ASP A 66 28.93 13.11 -2.05
CA ASP A 66 28.35 14.18 -2.88
C ASP A 66 26.82 14.33 -2.71
N PHE A 67 26.33 14.31 -1.48
CA PHE A 67 24.91 14.47 -1.18
C PHE A 67 24.69 15.56 -0.14
N GLU A 68 23.63 16.34 -0.32
CA GLU A 68 23.24 17.40 0.60
C GLU A 68 21.73 17.48 0.79
N ILE A 69 21.27 17.81 2.00
CA ILE A 69 19.85 18.09 2.27
C ILE A 69 19.68 19.59 2.47
N LEU A 70 18.80 20.23 1.70
CA LEU A 70 18.47 21.64 1.87
C LEU A 70 17.09 21.76 2.52
N ALA A 71 17.06 22.02 3.83
CA ALA A 71 15.83 22.08 4.60
C ALA A 71 15.31 23.53 4.73
N PHE A 72 14.09 23.76 4.25
CA PHE A 72 13.43 25.06 4.26
C PHE A 72 12.23 25.05 5.20
N PRO A 73 12.31 25.64 6.40
CA PRO A 73 11.18 25.71 7.31
C PRO A 73 9.97 26.40 6.68
N CYS A 74 8.76 25.91 6.94
CA CYS A 74 7.54 26.47 6.35
C CYS A 74 6.35 26.47 7.31
N ASN A 75 5.77 27.65 7.53
CA ASN A 75 4.66 27.83 8.48
C ASN A 75 3.28 27.93 7.80
N GLN A 76 3.18 27.59 6.51
CA GLN A 76 1.92 27.76 5.74
C GLN A 76 0.88 26.66 6.00
N PHE A 77 1.23 25.58 6.70
CA PHE A 77 0.37 24.42 6.91
C PHE A 77 0.04 24.30 8.40
N LEU A 78 -1.18 24.70 8.77
CA LEU A 78 -1.68 24.74 10.15
C LEU A 78 -0.76 25.44 11.16
N HIS A 79 0.00 26.44 10.71
CA HIS A 79 0.96 27.16 11.54
C HIS A 79 1.89 26.25 12.36
N GLN A 80 2.40 25.19 11.74
CA GLN A 80 3.22 24.14 12.39
C GLN A 80 4.72 24.48 12.52
N GLU A 81 5.14 25.66 12.11
CA GLU A 81 6.51 26.17 12.28
C GLU A 81 6.49 27.64 12.79
N PRO A 82 5.87 27.91 13.96
CA PRO A 82 5.70 29.27 14.48
C PRO A 82 7.00 29.86 15.06
N GLN A 83 7.96 29.03 15.45
CA GLN A 83 9.19 29.44 16.15
C GLN A 83 10.12 30.33 15.29
N THR A 84 11.05 31.04 15.93
CA THR A 84 12.11 31.81 15.26
C THR A 84 13.09 30.92 14.52
N GLU A 85 13.87 31.47 13.59
CA GLU A 85 14.88 30.74 12.81
C GLU A 85 15.89 30.01 13.72
N GLN A 86 16.33 30.67 14.79
CA GLN A 86 17.27 30.11 15.76
C GLN A 86 16.66 28.92 16.50
N GLU A 87 15.42 29.05 17.00
CA GLU A 87 14.72 27.96 17.69
C GLU A 87 14.44 26.76 16.77
N ILE A 88 14.14 26.99 15.49
CA ILE A 88 13.94 25.92 14.50
C ILE A 88 15.24 25.15 14.28
N LYS A 89 16.36 25.87 14.13
CA LYS A 89 17.69 25.27 13.97
C LYS A 89 18.07 24.47 15.21
N ASP A 90 17.91 25.05 16.39
CA ASP A 90 18.21 24.38 17.66
C ASP A 90 17.34 23.14 17.86
N PHE A 91 16.05 23.22 17.52
CA PHE A 91 15.15 22.06 17.54
C PHE A 91 15.67 20.91 16.66
N ALA A 92 16.00 21.20 15.39
CA ALA A 92 16.48 20.17 14.46
C ALA A 92 17.83 19.56 14.91
N CYS A 93 18.79 20.40 15.30
CA CYS A 93 20.13 19.97 15.70
C CYS A 93 20.13 19.24 17.05
N THR A 94 19.37 19.70 18.05
CA THR A 94 19.39 19.10 19.39
C THR A 94 18.58 17.80 19.46
N ARG A 95 17.33 17.82 18.97
CA ARG A 95 16.40 16.70 19.06
C ARG A 95 16.70 15.60 18.07
N PHE A 96 17.00 15.98 16.82
CA PHE A 96 17.16 15.02 15.72
C PHE A 96 18.60 14.87 15.25
N LYS A 97 19.55 15.56 15.88
CA LYS A 97 20.97 15.54 15.52
C LYS A 97 21.17 15.85 14.02
N ALA A 98 20.38 16.78 13.49
CA ALA A 98 20.49 17.22 12.12
C ALA A 98 21.82 17.97 11.90
N GLU A 99 22.56 17.55 10.88
CA GLU A 99 23.86 18.12 10.50
C GLU A 99 23.82 18.79 9.11
N PHE A 100 22.67 18.76 8.45
CA PHE A 100 22.42 19.40 7.15
C PHE A 100 21.93 20.85 7.34
N PRO A 101 22.10 21.74 6.34
CA PRO A 101 21.72 23.14 6.44
C PRO A 101 20.21 23.33 6.60
N ILE A 102 19.84 24.09 7.62
CA ILE A 102 18.49 24.65 7.83
C ILE A 102 18.50 26.11 7.38
N PHE A 103 17.72 26.42 6.35
CA PHE A 103 17.61 27.75 5.76
C PHE A 103 16.57 28.61 6.50
N GLN A 104 16.45 29.87 6.08
CA GLN A 104 15.38 30.75 6.56
C GLN A 104 14.01 30.15 6.25
N LYS A 105 13.03 30.47 7.10
CA LYS A 105 11.63 30.10 6.87
C LYS A 105 11.10 30.77 5.60
N VAL A 106 10.42 30.01 4.74
CA VAL A 106 9.92 30.48 3.45
C VAL A 106 8.43 30.17 3.22
N LYS A 107 7.82 30.93 2.32
CA LYS A 107 6.53 30.57 1.70
C LYS A 107 6.80 29.72 0.45
N VAL A 108 6.18 28.55 0.41
CA VAL A 108 6.26 27.59 -0.70
C VAL A 108 5.04 27.64 -1.62
N ASN A 109 3.98 28.35 -1.21
CA ASN A 109 2.74 28.57 -1.97
C ASN A 109 2.30 30.04 -1.95
N GLY A 110 1.45 30.41 -2.91
CA GLY A 110 0.87 31.74 -3.03
C GLY A 110 1.77 32.76 -3.75
N PRO A 111 1.34 34.02 -3.86
CA PRO A 111 2.07 35.08 -4.58
C PRO A 111 3.50 35.29 -4.08
N GLU A 112 3.70 35.17 -2.77
CA GLU A 112 4.98 35.31 -2.08
C GLU A 112 5.83 34.02 -2.07
N THR A 113 5.53 33.03 -2.93
CA THR A 113 6.39 31.85 -3.04
C THR A 113 7.81 32.28 -3.42
N VAL A 114 8.82 31.81 -2.68
CA VAL A 114 10.23 32.08 -3.00
C VAL A 114 10.63 31.50 -4.38
N PRO A 115 11.52 32.15 -5.15
CA PRO A 115 11.87 31.73 -6.52
C PRO A 115 12.26 30.26 -6.65
N VAL A 116 13.09 29.74 -5.73
CA VAL A 116 13.51 28.33 -5.73
C VAL A 116 12.31 27.38 -5.64
N TYR A 117 11.29 27.67 -4.84
CA TYR A 117 10.07 26.83 -4.77
C TYR A 117 9.15 27.03 -5.98
N LYS A 118 9.17 28.19 -6.65
CA LYS A 118 8.48 28.34 -7.95
C LYS A 118 9.12 27.42 -8.99
N PHE A 119 10.46 27.41 -9.08
CA PHE A 119 11.24 26.53 -9.95
C PHE A 119 11.01 25.05 -9.66
N LEU A 120 11.10 24.62 -8.39
CA LEU A 120 10.90 23.22 -8.00
C LEU A 120 9.51 22.71 -8.39
N LYS A 121 8.48 23.51 -8.09
CA LYS A 121 7.08 23.17 -8.40
C LYS A 121 6.79 23.14 -9.89
N ALA A 122 7.41 24.03 -10.67
CA ALA A 122 7.27 24.07 -12.12
C ALA A 122 8.01 22.92 -12.81
N SER A 123 9.22 22.60 -12.35
CA SER A 123 10.06 21.53 -12.91
C SER A 123 9.46 20.14 -12.71
N LYS A 124 8.81 19.90 -11.57
CA LYS A 124 8.09 18.65 -11.29
C LYS A 124 6.69 18.98 -10.71
N PRO A 125 5.66 19.10 -11.56
CA PRO A 125 4.28 19.23 -11.11
C PRO A 125 3.85 18.02 -10.26
N GLY A 126 2.94 18.22 -9.32
CA GLY A 126 2.27 17.11 -8.63
C GLY A 126 1.09 16.58 -9.46
N PHE A 127 0.57 15.41 -9.11
CA PHE A 127 -0.55 14.74 -9.81
C PHE A 127 -1.85 15.58 -9.89
N MET A 128 -1.99 16.62 -9.05
CA MET A 128 -3.11 17.58 -9.09
C MET A 128 -2.58 19.02 -9.05
N GLY A 129 -1.61 19.31 -9.93
CA GLY A 129 -1.03 20.64 -10.11
C GLY A 129 0.19 20.94 -9.24
N ASN A 130 0.64 22.20 -9.29
CA ASN A 130 1.99 22.57 -8.85
C ASN A 130 2.09 22.85 -7.35
N ARG A 131 0.97 23.13 -6.66
CA ARG A 131 0.91 23.54 -5.25
C ARG A 131 1.54 22.49 -4.32
N ILE A 132 2.31 22.93 -3.31
CA ILE A 132 2.77 22.06 -2.22
C ILE A 132 1.57 21.74 -1.31
N LYS A 133 1.26 20.47 -1.12
CA LYS A 133 0.07 20.05 -0.36
C LYS A 133 0.27 20.16 1.15
N TRP A 134 1.48 19.86 1.65
CA TRP A 134 1.78 19.86 3.09
C TRP A 134 3.29 19.96 3.40
N ASN A 135 3.63 20.04 4.68
CA ASN A 135 5.01 19.90 5.17
C ASN A 135 5.65 18.57 4.78
N PHE A 136 6.97 18.54 4.68
CA PHE A 136 7.79 17.42 4.24
C PHE A 136 7.55 16.94 2.81
N THR A 137 7.18 17.85 1.90
CA THR A 137 7.31 17.60 0.46
C THR A 137 8.79 17.70 0.08
N LYS A 138 9.27 16.78 -0.74
CA LYS A 138 10.70 16.62 -1.04
C LYS A 138 10.91 16.67 -2.54
N PHE A 139 12.00 17.28 -2.96
CA PHE A 139 12.45 17.28 -4.34
C PHE A 139 13.85 16.70 -4.39
N LEU A 140 14.07 15.77 -5.31
CA LEU A 140 15.40 15.22 -5.57
C LEU A 140 15.97 15.89 -6.82
N ILE A 141 17.19 16.38 -6.69
CA ILE A 141 17.92 17.13 -7.70
C ILE A 141 19.20 16.35 -8.03
N ASP A 142 19.52 16.22 -9.32
CA ASP A 142 20.79 15.64 -9.78
C ASP A 142 21.98 16.60 -9.63
N LYS A 143 23.18 16.15 -10.03
CA LYS A 143 24.43 16.90 -9.87
C LYS A 143 24.51 18.15 -10.76
N GLU A 144 23.70 18.19 -11.82
CA GLU A 144 23.57 19.31 -12.75
C GLU A 144 22.56 20.37 -12.25
N GLY A 145 21.86 20.08 -11.16
CA GLY A 145 20.89 20.97 -10.54
C GLY A 145 19.49 20.86 -11.13
N LYS A 146 19.18 19.79 -11.88
CA LYS A 146 17.85 19.53 -12.46
C LYS A 146 16.99 18.70 -11.51
N VAL A 147 15.71 19.04 -11.43
CA VAL A 147 14.75 18.34 -10.57
C VAL A 147 14.36 17.01 -11.20
N ILE A 148 14.80 15.90 -10.60
CA ILE A 148 14.57 14.53 -11.12
C ILE A 148 13.44 13.78 -10.41
N GLY A 149 12.97 14.26 -9.26
CA GLY A 149 11.86 13.64 -8.53
C GLY A 149 11.15 14.60 -7.58
N ARG A 150 9.87 14.33 -7.31
CA ARG A 150 9.04 15.02 -6.31
C ARG A 150 8.28 13.99 -5.48
N TYR A 151 8.33 14.13 -4.17
CA TYR A 151 7.79 13.16 -3.22
C TYR A 151 6.91 13.87 -2.19
N GLY A 152 5.72 13.32 -1.96
CA GLY A 152 4.77 13.87 -0.99
C GLY A 152 5.19 13.62 0.46
N THR A 153 4.46 14.25 1.37
CA THR A 153 4.65 14.18 2.82
C THR A 153 4.77 12.77 3.39
N THR A 154 3.94 11.85 2.91
CA THR A 154 3.88 10.46 3.39
C THR A 154 5.01 9.58 2.83
N LYS A 155 5.76 10.06 1.82
CA LYS A 155 6.91 9.34 1.29
C LYS A 155 8.09 9.49 2.27
N SER A 156 8.48 8.35 2.85
CA SER A 156 9.67 8.21 3.70
C SER A 156 10.94 8.67 2.95
N PRO A 157 11.80 9.52 3.57
CA PRO A 157 13.12 9.85 3.01
C PRO A 157 13.95 8.63 2.60
N LEU A 158 14.01 7.58 3.43
CA LEU A 158 14.78 6.36 3.15
C LEU A 158 14.26 5.63 1.90
N SER A 159 12.95 5.67 1.65
CA SER A 159 12.38 5.03 0.46
C SER A 159 12.80 5.71 -0.86
N ILE A 160 13.29 6.96 -0.82
CA ILE A 160 13.83 7.66 -2.01
C ILE A 160 15.18 7.04 -2.41
N GLU A 161 16.01 6.66 -1.43
CA GLU A 161 17.26 5.93 -1.66
C GLU A 161 17.00 4.63 -2.43
N MET A 162 16.06 3.82 -1.94
CA MET A 162 15.70 2.54 -2.57
C MET A 162 15.23 2.71 -4.02
N GLN A 163 14.45 3.76 -4.30
CA GLN A 163 13.99 4.04 -5.67
C GLN A 163 15.13 4.44 -6.61
N GLN A 164 16.11 5.20 -6.13
CA GLN A 164 17.26 5.59 -6.94
C GLN A 164 18.20 4.41 -7.18
N PHE A 165 18.40 3.56 -6.18
CA PHE A 165 19.17 2.31 -6.32
C PHE A 165 18.54 1.41 -7.38
N LEU A 166 17.22 1.19 -7.32
CA LEU A 166 16.49 0.44 -8.35
C LEU A 166 16.66 1.10 -9.72
N ARG A 167 16.51 2.41 -9.84
CA ARG A 167 16.63 3.13 -11.12
C ARG A 167 18.03 3.04 -11.75
N TRP A 168 19.10 3.05 -10.93
CA TRP A 168 20.47 2.80 -11.40
C TRP A 168 20.69 1.34 -11.82
N TRP A 169 20.10 0.40 -11.09
CA TRP A 169 20.08 -1.01 -11.46
C TRP A 169 19.36 -1.25 -12.81
N TRP A 170 18.24 -0.56 -13.04
CA TRP A 170 17.51 -0.59 -14.30
C TRP A 170 18.31 0.01 -15.48
N LEU A 171 19.09 1.08 -15.26
CA LEU A 171 19.95 1.65 -16.31
C LEU A 171 21.15 0.75 -16.64
N LEU A 172 21.71 0.05 -15.64
CA LEU A 172 22.72 -0.99 -15.85
C LEU A 172 22.17 -2.17 -16.66
N LEU A 173 20.93 -2.59 -16.40
CA LEU A 173 20.25 -3.64 -17.18
C LEU A 173 19.84 -3.15 -18.59
N TRP A 174 19.49 -1.86 -18.74
CA TRP A 174 19.15 -1.26 -20.04
C TRP A 174 20.38 -1.10 -20.95
N ALA A 175 21.53 -0.70 -20.39
CA ALA A 175 22.79 -0.64 -21.11
C ALA A 175 23.31 -2.03 -21.55
N LEU A 176 22.89 -3.10 -20.87
CA LEU A 176 23.16 -4.49 -21.25
C LEU A 176 22.13 -5.08 -22.22
N SER A 177 21.03 -4.37 -22.53
CA SER A 177 19.92 -4.86 -23.37
C SER A 177 19.70 -4.09 -24.67
N CYS A 178 20.67 -3.27 -25.11
CA CYS A 178 20.80 -2.95 -26.53
C CYS A 178 21.34 -4.18 -27.30
N GLY A 179 20.50 -5.21 -27.38
CA GLY A 179 20.78 -6.49 -27.99
C GLY A 179 19.73 -7.50 -27.58
N VAL A 180 18.79 -7.76 -28.50
CA VAL A 180 17.74 -8.80 -28.47
C VAL A 180 16.47 -8.46 -27.68
N PHE A 181 15.37 -8.33 -28.43
CA PHE A 181 14.02 -8.45 -27.89
C PHE A 181 13.83 -9.85 -27.29
N SER A 182 13.84 -9.96 -25.97
CA SER A 182 13.33 -11.15 -25.30
C SER A 182 11.81 -11.06 -25.24
N THR A 183 11.15 -12.08 -25.75
CA THR A 183 9.75 -12.38 -25.42
C THR A 183 9.66 -12.53 -23.89
N ASP A 184 8.85 -11.69 -23.23
CA ASP A 184 8.56 -11.78 -21.80
C ASP A 184 8.02 -13.19 -21.47
N GLY A 185 8.91 -14.08 -21.07
CA GLY A 185 8.54 -15.35 -20.45
C GLY A 185 8.13 -15.10 -19.00
N ALA A 186 7.08 -15.79 -18.54
CA ALA A 186 6.74 -15.83 -17.12
C ALA A 186 7.99 -16.20 -16.30
N ALA A 187 8.16 -15.59 -15.13
CA ALA A 187 9.35 -15.80 -14.33
C ALA A 187 9.50 -17.28 -13.94
N SER A 188 10.73 -17.79 -13.94
CA SER A 188 11.00 -19.20 -13.64
C SER A 188 11.28 -19.43 -12.15
N ILE A 189 10.75 -20.53 -11.61
CA ILE A 189 11.09 -21.01 -10.26
C ILE A 189 12.53 -21.51 -10.25
N THR A 190 13.37 -20.95 -9.37
CA THR A 190 14.81 -21.26 -9.30
C THR A 190 15.13 -22.39 -8.31
N ARG A 191 14.28 -22.57 -7.30
CA ARG A 191 14.46 -23.58 -6.25
C ARG A 191 13.11 -24.04 -5.72
N VAL A 192 13.01 -25.34 -5.42
CA VAL A 192 11.87 -25.94 -4.71
C VAL A 192 12.34 -26.42 -3.33
N ILE A 193 11.59 -26.07 -2.29
CA ILE A 193 11.75 -26.53 -0.91
C ILE A 193 10.51 -27.34 -0.56
N ILE A 194 10.69 -28.57 -0.07
CA ILE A 194 9.57 -29.44 0.29
C ILE A 194 9.36 -29.38 1.79
N VAL A 195 8.12 -29.14 2.22
CA VAL A 195 7.68 -29.19 3.61
C VAL A 195 6.78 -30.42 3.79
N ASP A 196 7.16 -31.33 4.69
CA ASP A 196 6.46 -32.59 4.93
C ASP A 196 6.54 -32.98 6.41
N GLN A 197 5.38 -33.06 7.08
CA GLN A 197 5.31 -33.39 8.51
C GLN A 197 5.83 -34.80 8.82
N SER A 198 5.92 -35.70 7.83
CA SER A 198 6.48 -37.05 8.00
C SER A 198 8.01 -37.06 8.09
N GLY A 199 8.68 -35.94 7.80
CA GLY A 199 10.13 -35.81 7.80
C GLY A 199 10.81 -36.21 6.49
N GLN A 200 10.04 -36.53 5.45
CA GLN A 200 10.59 -36.85 4.11
C GLN A 200 10.91 -35.61 3.25
N GLY A 201 10.57 -34.41 3.74
CA GLY A 201 10.86 -33.12 3.11
C GLY A 201 12.12 -32.46 3.64
N SER A 202 12.43 -31.26 3.12
CA SER A 202 13.50 -30.41 3.63
C SER A 202 13.20 -29.84 5.02
N PHE A 203 11.92 -29.64 5.34
CA PHE A 203 11.43 -29.16 6.63
C PHE A 203 10.16 -29.90 7.04
N THR A 204 9.89 -29.97 8.34
CA THR A 204 8.63 -30.52 8.89
C THR A 204 7.57 -29.45 9.19
N THR A 205 7.98 -28.18 9.26
CA THR A 205 7.11 -27.02 9.50
C THR A 205 7.27 -25.99 8.40
N LEU A 206 6.22 -25.22 8.14
CA LEU A 206 6.25 -24.16 7.15
C LEU A 206 7.07 -22.96 7.63
N GLN A 207 6.97 -22.58 8.91
CA GLN A 207 7.75 -21.45 9.42
C GLN A 207 9.26 -21.67 9.26
N SER A 208 9.77 -22.87 9.54
CA SER A 208 11.21 -23.15 9.38
C SER A 208 11.65 -23.10 7.91
N ALA A 209 10.79 -23.50 6.97
CA ALA A 209 11.08 -23.35 5.53
C ALA A 209 11.17 -21.87 5.14
N ILE A 210 10.25 -21.03 5.63
CA ILE A 210 10.30 -19.56 5.44
C ILE A 210 11.55 -18.96 6.05
N ASP A 211 11.89 -19.35 7.29
CA ASP A 211 13.06 -18.84 8.01
C ASP A 211 14.37 -19.14 7.26
N SER A 212 14.42 -20.27 6.53
CA SER A 212 15.59 -20.67 5.73
C SER A 212 15.85 -19.80 4.49
N LEU A 213 14.87 -19.01 4.04
CA LEU A 213 15.03 -18.15 2.87
C LEU A 213 15.95 -16.95 3.19
N PRO A 214 16.79 -16.49 2.26
CA PRO A 214 17.62 -15.30 2.49
C PRO A 214 16.74 -14.03 2.56
N ASP A 215 17.14 -13.09 3.41
CA ASP A 215 16.58 -11.73 3.36
C ASP A 215 17.01 -11.03 2.05
N GLY A 216 16.13 -10.20 1.50
CA GLY A 216 16.35 -9.54 0.22
C GLY A 216 16.27 -10.50 -0.97
N ASN A 217 15.65 -11.67 -0.81
CA ASN A 217 15.45 -12.62 -1.90
C ASN A 217 14.80 -11.94 -3.11
N SER A 218 15.34 -12.22 -4.30
CA SER A 218 14.87 -11.68 -5.58
C SER A 218 14.62 -12.78 -6.62
N GLN A 219 14.72 -14.05 -6.22
CA GLN A 219 14.54 -15.21 -7.09
C GLN A 219 13.28 -15.96 -6.65
N TRP A 220 12.46 -16.42 -7.59
CA TRP A 220 11.25 -17.17 -7.26
C TRP A 220 11.59 -18.53 -6.64
N ILE A 221 11.30 -18.66 -5.35
CA ILE A 221 11.49 -19.92 -4.61
C ILE A 221 10.12 -20.52 -4.33
N GLN A 222 9.92 -21.77 -4.74
CA GLN A 222 8.72 -22.51 -4.42
C GLN A 222 8.91 -23.24 -3.08
N ILE A 223 7.97 -23.04 -2.18
CA ILE A 223 7.78 -23.88 -0.99
C ILE A 223 6.58 -24.77 -1.27
N TYR A 224 6.85 -26.04 -1.55
CA TYR A 224 5.85 -27.07 -1.78
C TYR A 224 5.52 -27.76 -0.45
N VAL A 225 4.28 -27.58 0.01
CA VAL A 225 3.79 -28.10 1.29
C VAL A 225 2.92 -29.31 1.02
N LYS A 226 3.35 -30.47 1.51
CA LYS A 226 2.62 -31.73 1.40
C LYS A 226 1.26 -31.64 2.10
N GLN A 227 0.33 -32.53 1.75
CA GLN A 227 -0.92 -32.67 2.49
C GLN A 227 -0.65 -32.92 3.98
N GLY A 228 -1.46 -32.29 4.84
CA GLY A 228 -1.28 -32.29 6.28
C GLY A 228 -1.95 -31.09 6.93
N THR A 229 -2.17 -31.19 8.23
CA THR A 229 -2.66 -30.09 9.06
C THR A 229 -1.50 -29.53 9.87
N TYR A 230 -1.00 -28.37 9.43
CA TYR A 230 0.11 -27.65 10.01
C TYR A 230 -0.42 -26.69 11.08
N ARG A 231 -0.38 -27.14 12.34
CA ARG A 231 -0.83 -26.33 13.48
C ARG A 231 0.27 -25.38 13.97
N GLU A 232 0.46 -24.30 13.24
CA GLU A 232 1.48 -23.28 13.51
C GLU A 232 0.99 -21.89 13.13
N LYS A 233 1.57 -20.85 13.74
CA LYS A 233 1.45 -19.48 13.22
C LYS A 233 2.59 -19.23 12.25
N VAL A 234 2.26 -18.72 11.07
CA VAL A 234 3.25 -18.45 10.02
C VAL A 234 3.34 -16.95 9.77
N PHE A 235 4.56 -16.42 9.77
CA PHE A 235 4.87 -15.03 9.51
C PHE A 235 5.95 -14.92 8.44
N ILE A 236 5.61 -14.27 7.33
CA ILE A 236 6.52 -13.96 6.24
C ILE A 236 6.85 -12.45 6.30
N PRO A 237 8.05 -12.06 6.78
CA PRO A 237 8.45 -10.66 6.85
C PRO A 237 8.61 -10.02 5.47
N ALA A 238 8.54 -8.70 5.42
CA ALA A 238 8.71 -7.91 4.20
C ALA A 238 10.06 -8.14 3.48
N SER A 239 11.07 -8.66 4.19
CA SER A 239 12.40 -8.97 3.64
C SER A 239 12.43 -10.23 2.76
N LYS A 240 11.41 -11.10 2.80
CA LYS A 240 11.43 -12.42 2.13
C LYS A 240 10.49 -12.48 0.92
N GLY A 241 10.70 -11.63 -0.08
CA GLY A 241 9.90 -11.61 -1.31
C GLY A 241 10.14 -12.80 -2.25
N PHE A 242 9.37 -12.86 -3.35
CA PHE A 242 9.50 -13.83 -4.44
C PHE A 242 9.32 -15.28 -4.00
N ILE A 243 8.17 -15.57 -3.36
CA ILE A 243 7.83 -16.89 -2.82
C ILE A 243 6.60 -17.44 -3.54
N VAL A 244 6.66 -18.70 -3.96
CA VAL A 244 5.48 -19.49 -4.34
C VAL A 244 5.19 -20.50 -3.23
N LEU A 245 4.12 -20.30 -2.47
CA LEU A 245 3.62 -21.27 -1.50
C LEU A 245 2.58 -22.18 -2.17
N GLN A 246 2.90 -23.45 -2.35
CA GLN A 246 2.04 -24.40 -3.06
C GLN A 246 1.64 -25.56 -2.13
N GLY A 247 0.33 -25.77 -1.93
CA GLY A 247 -0.21 -26.97 -1.29
C GLY A 247 -0.73 -28.02 -2.28
N GLU A 248 -1.24 -29.14 -1.76
CA GLU A 248 -1.82 -30.26 -2.53
C GLU A 248 -3.36 -30.20 -2.63
N GLY A 249 -3.96 -29.08 -2.21
CA GLY A 249 -5.40 -28.84 -2.16
C GLY A 249 -5.76 -28.06 -0.90
N PRO A 250 -6.66 -27.06 -0.96
CA PRO A 250 -6.97 -26.21 0.19
C PRO A 250 -7.65 -26.96 1.36
N GLU A 251 -8.25 -28.12 1.09
CA GLU A 251 -8.81 -29.04 2.09
C GLU A 251 -7.81 -30.11 2.58
N LYS A 252 -6.70 -30.31 1.87
CA LYS A 252 -5.69 -31.35 2.15
C LYS A 252 -4.45 -30.80 2.84
N THR A 253 -4.01 -29.61 2.42
CA THR A 253 -2.88 -28.89 3.00
C THR A 253 -3.44 -27.66 3.72
N VAL A 254 -3.43 -27.70 5.06
CA VAL A 254 -4.07 -26.69 5.90
C VAL A 254 -3.09 -26.13 6.91
N ILE A 255 -2.94 -24.81 6.96
CA ILE A 255 -2.25 -24.09 8.03
C ILE A 255 -3.32 -23.60 9.00
N THR A 256 -3.21 -23.96 10.28
CA THR A 256 -4.26 -23.67 11.26
C THR A 256 -3.77 -23.17 12.61
N TRP A 257 -4.52 -22.22 13.16
CA TRP A 257 -4.39 -21.76 14.53
C TRP A 257 -5.77 -21.44 15.12
N SER A 258 -5.82 -20.91 16.35
CA SER A 258 -7.07 -20.63 17.08
C SER A 258 -6.97 -19.40 17.98
N ALA A 259 -6.25 -18.36 17.55
CA ALA A 259 -6.09 -17.13 18.32
C ALA A 259 -7.17 -16.11 17.98
N ASP A 260 -7.58 -15.33 18.98
CA ASP A 260 -8.48 -14.19 18.85
C ASP A 260 -7.75 -12.87 19.20
N ALA A 261 -8.45 -11.75 19.08
CA ALA A 261 -7.92 -10.43 19.38
C ALA A 261 -7.75 -10.13 20.88
N SER A 262 -8.24 -10.97 21.79
CA SER A 262 -8.16 -10.72 23.24
C SER A 262 -6.71 -10.70 23.73
N ARG A 263 -5.82 -11.40 23.02
CA ARG A 263 -4.39 -11.49 23.33
C ARG A 263 -3.54 -10.71 22.33
N GLY A 264 -3.61 -9.37 22.40
CA GLY A 264 -2.71 -8.49 21.63
C GLY A 264 -3.33 -7.87 20.37
N GLY A 265 -4.67 -7.86 20.26
CA GLY A 265 -5.41 -7.18 19.20
C GLY A 265 -5.58 -8.00 17.92
N THR A 266 -6.43 -7.50 17.03
CA THR A 266 -6.87 -8.18 15.81
C THR A 266 -5.72 -8.71 14.96
N MET A 267 -4.71 -7.88 14.70
CA MET A 267 -3.56 -8.29 13.86
C MET A 267 -2.76 -9.46 14.47
N ASN A 268 -2.68 -9.54 15.80
CA ASN A 268 -1.96 -10.64 16.47
C ASN A 268 -2.74 -11.97 16.43
N SER A 269 -4.03 -11.95 16.09
CA SER A 269 -4.85 -13.17 15.97
C SER A 269 -4.52 -14.00 14.70
N ALA A 270 -3.84 -13.41 13.72
CA ALA A 270 -3.59 -14.01 12.41
C ALA A 270 -2.88 -15.38 12.49
N THR A 271 -3.48 -16.39 11.87
CA THR A 271 -2.86 -17.72 11.67
C THR A 271 -1.70 -17.63 10.68
N PHE A 272 -1.91 -16.95 9.56
CA PHE A 272 -0.92 -16.70 8.52
C PHE A 272 -0.80 -15.21 8.25
N SER A 273 0.42 -14.67 8.23
CA SER A 273 0.70 -13.28 7.92
C SER A 273 1.77 -13.17 6.84
N VAL A 274 1.48 -12.44 5.76
CA VAL A 274 2.44 -12.15 4.69
C VAL A 274 2.59 -10.64 4.48
N PHE A 275 3.77 -10.13 4.81
CA PHE A 275 4.17 -8.73 4.53
C PHE A 275 5.20 -8.64 3.39
N ALA A 276 5.67 -9.78 2.88
CA ALA A 276 6.51 -9.85 1.70
C ALA A 276 5.74 -9.41 0.44
N ASN A 277 6.46 -8.71 -0.44
CA ASN A 277 6.00 -8.44 -1.79
C ASN A 277 6.26 -9.65 -2.70
N ASP A 278 5.58 -9.71 -3.84
CA ASP A 278 5.79 -10.75 -4.86
C ASP A 278 5.60 -12.16 -4.26
N PHE A 279 4.47 -12.38 -3.60
CA PHE A 279 4.08 -13.66 -3.03
C PHE A 279 2.95 -14.30 -3.85
N VAL A 280 3.04 -15.60 -4.08
CA VAL A 280 2.00 -16.40 -4.72
C VAL A 280 1.63 -17.54 -3.79
N ALA A 281 0.36 -17.73 -3.48
CA ALA A 281 -0.14 -18.95 -2.84
C ALA A 281 -1.06 -19.73 -3.77
N ARG A 282 -0.96 -21.06 -3.73
CA ARG A 282 -1.73 -21.97 -4.58
C ARG A 282 -2.22 -23.17 -3.79
N ASN A 283 -3.49 -23.51 -3.93
CA ASN A 283 -4.10 -24.76 -3.46
C ASN A 283 -3.78 -25.10 -1.98
N ILE A 284 -3.92 -24.12 -1.09
CA ILE A 284 -3.62 -24.25 0.33
C ILE A 284 -4.69 -23.56 1.17
N GLY A 285 -5.02 -24.12 2.33
CA GLY A 285 -6.00 -23.59 3.26
C GLY A 285 -5.36 -22.83 4.43
N PHE A 286 -5.88 -21.65 4.73
CA PHE A 286 -5.53 -20.85 5.91
C PHE A 286 -6.75 -20.80 6.83
N VAL A 287 -6.62 -21.31 8.05
CA VAL A 287 -7.77 -21.57 8.93
C VAL A 287 -7.53 -21.02 10.33
N ASN A 288 -8.40 -20.11 10.78
CA ASN A 288 -8.53 -19.79 12.20
C ASN A 288 -9.76 -20.53 12.75
N THR A 289 -9.52 -21.45 13.67
CA THR A 289 -10.57 -22.30 14.27
C THR A 289 -11.29 -21.64 15.44
N PHE A 290 -10.89 -20.42 15.84
CA PHE A 290 -11.61 -19.67 16.85
C PHE A 290 -13.00 -19.30 16.33
N LYS A 291 -14.03 -19.89 16.94
CA LYS A 291 -15.43 -19.54 16.74
C LYS A 291 -15.92 -19.05 18.09
N SER A 292 -16.25 -17.77 18.19
CA SER A 292 -16.72 -17.26 19.46
C SER A 292 -18.09 -17.84 19.80
N GLY A 293 -18.31 -18.12 21.08
CA GLY A 293 -19.65 -18.17 21.67
C GLY A 293 -20.28 -16.77 21.72
N SER A 294 -21.05 -16.49 22.78
CA SER A 294 -21.86 -15.28 22.98
C SER A 294 -21.10 -13.93 23.09
N GLY A 295 -19.84 -13.86 22.69
CA GLY A 295 -19.06 -12.63 22.62
C GLY A 295 -18.08 -12.66 21.46
N SER A 296 -18.54 -12.36 20.24
CA SER A 296 -17.69 -12.36 19.03
C SER A 296 -16.43 -11.53 19.22
N MET A 297 -15.27 -12.13 18.94
CA MET A 297 -13.96 -11.49 18.97
C MET A 297 -13.28 -11.76 17.63
N GLN A 298 -12.56 -10.78 17.11
CA GLN A 298 -11.88 -10.86 15.81
C GLN A 298 -10.85 -11.99 15.79
N ALA A 299 -10.81 -12.78 14.72
CA ALA A 299 -9.91 -13.91 14.58
C ALA A 299 -9.50 -14.14 13.12
N ILE A 300 -8.31 -13.65 12.76
CA ILE A 300 -7.81 -13.67 11.39
C ILE A 300 -7.27 -15.05 11.00
N ALA A 301 -7.70 -15.55 9.86
CA ALA A 301 -7.11 -16.72 9.20
C ALA A 301 -5.89 -16.30 8.37
N ALA A 302 -6.00 -15.26 7.55
CA ALA A 302 -4.87 -14.71 6.81
C ALA A 302 -4.83 -13.18 6.81
N LEU A 303 -3.63 -12.64 7.01
CA LEU A 303 -3.32 -11.22 6.94
C LEU A 303 -2.35 -10.98 5.79
N VAL A 304 -2.78 -10.18 4.81
CA VAL A 304 -2.03 -9.90 3.58
C VAL A 304 -1.69 -8.41 3.51
N GLY A 305 -0.41 -8.06 3.68
CA GLY A 305 0.05 -6.67 3.76
C GLY A 305 1.17 -6.28 2.79
N GLY A 306 1.75 -7.22 2.04
CA GLY A 306 2.77 -6.93 1.03
C GLY A 306 2.17 -6.69 -0.36
N ASP A 307 2.87 -5.98 -1.23
CA ASP A 307 2.39 -5.62 -2.57
C ASP A 307 2.63 -6.72 -3.61
N ARG A 308 1.74 -6.83 -4.60
CA ARG A 308 1.83 -7.81 -5.72
C ARG A 308 1.70 -9.26 -5.25
N ASN A 309 0.69 -9.51 -4.42
CA ASN A 309 0.43 -10.85 -3.90
C ASN A 309 -0.77 -11.50 -4.60
N SER A 310 -0.64 -12.77 -4.98
CA SER A 310 -1.74 -13.51 -5.59
C SER A 310 -2.04 -14.85 -4.92
N PHE A 311 -3.31 -15.25 -4.96
CA PHE A 311 -3.82 -16.46 -4.31
C PHE A 311 -4.71 -17.20 -5.31
N HIS A 312 -4.43 -18.48 -5.57
CA HIS A 312 -5.13 -19.27 -6.58
C HIS A 312 -5.61 -20.59 -5.99
N GLY A 313 -6.93 -20.82 -5.99
CA GLY A 313 -7.49 -22.06 -5.43
C GLY A 313 -7.25 -22.22 -3.93
N CYS A 314 -7.01 -21.13 -3.20
CA CYS A 314 -6.81 -21.15 -1.75
C CYS A 314 -8.13 -21.13 -0.99
N ALA A 315 -8.12 -21.58 0.26
CA ALA A 315 -9.23 -21.39 1.19
C ALA A 315 -8.83 -20.50 2.37
N PHE A 316 -9.72 -19.61 2.77
CA PHE A 316 -9.59 -18.77 3.96
C PHE A 316 -10.82 -19.02 4.83
N ILE A 317 -10.63 -19.61 6.00
CA ILE A 317 -11.74 -20.09 6.84
C ILE A 317 -11.61 -19.52 8.24
N GLY A 318 -12.66 -18.83 8.69
CA GLY A 318 -12.75 -18.23 10.00
C GLY A 318 -14.19 -17.88 10.36
N TYR A 319 -14.37 -16.83 11.14
CA TYR A 319 -15.69 -16.35 11.54
C TYR A 319 -15.79 -14.82 11.44
N GLN A 320 -15.30 -14.09 12.45
CA GLN A 320 -15.15 -12.64 12.37
C GLN A 320 -13.74 -12.29 11.92
N ASP A 321 -13.61 -11.36 10.97
CA ASP A 321 -12.32 -10.85 10.47
C ASP A 321 -11.44 -11.92 9.81
N THR A 322 -12.04 -12.88 9.08
CA THR A 322 -11.33 -14.04 8.48
C THR A 322 -10.13 -13.65 7.61
N LEU A 323 -10.32 -12.78 6.61
CA LEU A 323 -9.29 -12.33 5.67
C LEU A 323 -9.05 -10.84 5.88
N CYS A 324 -7.89 -10.52 6.48
CA CYS A 324 -7.39 -9.16 6.56
C CYS A 324 -6.58 -8.86 5.29
N ASP A 325 -7.27 -8.36 4.27
CA ASP A 325 -6.69 -7.80 3.05
C ASP A 325 -6.15 -6.38 3.35
N TYR A 326 -5.04 -6.36 4.09
CA TYR A 326 -4.57 -5.20 4.83
C TYR A 326 -4.11 -4.07 3.93
N LEU A 327 -3.03 -4.24 3.16
CA LEU A 327 -2.45 -3.19 2.32
C LEU A 327 -1.70 -3.81 1.15
N GLY A 328 -1.70 -3.14 -0.01
CA GLY A 328 -1.02 -3.61 -1.21
C GLY A 328 -1.99 -3.92 -2.34
N ARG A 329 -1.45 -4.39 -3.46
CA ARG A 329 -2.23 -4.81 -4.63
C ARG A 329 -2.31 -6.33 -4.67
N HIS A 330 -3.52 -6.87 -4.63
CA HIS A 330 -3.71 -8.31 -4.50
C HIS A 330 -4.67 -8.89 -5.55
N TYR A 331 -4.47 -10.16 -5.85
CA TYR A 331 -5.32 -10.91 -6.78
C TYR A 331 -5.71 -12.26 -6.21
N PHE A 332 -7.00 -12.50 -6.04
CA PHE A 332 -7.54 -13.78 -5.56
C PHE A 332 -8.34 -14.43 -6.69
N ASP A 333 -7.98 -15.64 -7.11
CA ASP A 333 -8.64 -16.36 -8.20
C ASP A 333 -9.10 -17.74 -7.77
N ARG A 334 -10.39 -18.04 -7.96
CA ARG A 334 -11.00 -19.32 -7.58
C ARG A 334 -10.79 -19.68 -6.10
N CYS A 335 -10.74 -18.69 -5.21
CA CYS A 335 -10.58 -18.91 -3.78
C CYS A 335 -11.92 -19.14 -3.07
N TRP A 336 -11.89 -19.91 -1.98
CA TRP A 336 -12.99 -20.04 -1.03
C TRP A 336 -12.73 -19.12 0.17
N ILE A 337 -13.66 -18.26 0.52
CA ILE A 337 -13.53 -17.35 1.66
C ILE A 337 -14.76 -17.47 2.55
N GLU A 338 -14.58 -17.86 3.80
CA GLU A 338 -15.66 -18.19 4.73
C GLU A 338 -15.62 -17.36 6.02
N GLY A 339 -16.77 -16.83 6.43
CA GLY A 339 -16.93 -16.16 7.71
C GLY A 339 -18.34 -15.63 7.95
N ALA A 340 -18.47 -14.63 8.81
CA ALA A 340 -19.74 -14.03 9.19
C ALA A 340 -19.64 -12.50 9.30
N ILE A 341 -18.80 -11.99 10.19
CA ILE A 341 -18.70 -10.54 10.46
C ILE A 341 -17.42 -10.01 9.82
N ASP A 342 -17.55 -9.03 8.92
CA ASP A 342 -16.44 -8.34 8.25
C ASP A 342 -15.37 -9.29 7.70
N PHE A 343 -15.80 -10.44 7.18
CA PHE A 343 -14.87 -11.54 6.99
C PHE A 343 -13.88 -11.31 5.83
N ILE A 344 -14.08 -10.26 5.02
CA ILE A 344 -13.06 -9.65 4.15
C ILE A 344 -12.96 -8.16 4.51
N PHE A 345 -11.83 -7.75 5.09
CA PHE A 345 -11.66 -6.37 5.55
C PHE A 345 -10.24 -5.86 5.33
N GLY A 346 -10.07 -4.53 5.31
CA GLY A 346 -8.75 -3.90 5.17
C GLY A 346 -8.73 -2.74 4.18
N PHE A 347 -7.53 -2.42 3.69
CA PHE A 347 -7.24 -1.26 2.84
C PHE A 347 -6.70 -1.66 1.46
N GLY A 348 -6.65 -2.96 1.16
CA GLY A 348 -6.10 -3.51 -0.07
C GLY A 348 -6.74 -2.95 -1.35
N GLN A 349 -5.95 -2.96 -2.42
CA GLN A 349 -6.42 -2.74 -3.79
C GLN A 349 -6.49 -4.10 -4.48
N SER A 350 -7.67 -4.71 -4.48
CA SER A 350 -7.77 -6.14 -4.71
C SER A 350 -8.87 -6.52 -5.68
N ILE A 351 -8.56 -7.48 -6.54
CA ILE A 351 -9.54 -8.17 -7.38
C ILE A 351 -9.72 -9.59 -6.84
N TYR A 352 -10.97 -9.94 -6.60
CA TYR A 352 -11.45 -11.27 -6.26
C TYR A 352 -12.21 -11.81 -7.45
N ASN A 353 -11.66 -12.80 -8.13
CA ASN A 353 -12.16 -13.28 -9.40
C ASN A 353 -12.57 -14.76 -9.28
N ARG A 354 -13.82 -15.07 -9.63
CA ARG A 354 -14.38 -16.44 -9.54
C ARG A 354 -14.27 -17.04 -8.14
N CYS A 355 -14.27 -16.22 -7.10
CA CYS A 355 -14.21 -16.67 -5.72
C CYS A 355 -15.61 -17.06 -5.21
N VAL A 356 -15.64 -17.92 -4.20
CA VAL A 356 -16.85 -18.20 -3.42
C VAL A 356 -16.75 -17.49 -2.07
N LEU A 357 -17.74 -16.66 -1.78
CA LEU A 357 -17.88 -15.95 -0.51
C LEU A 357 -18.96 -16.66 0.32
N ASN A 358 -18.56 -17.43 1.32
CA ASN A 358 -19.44 -18.27 2.13
C ASN A 358 -19.71 -17.65 3.51
N SER A 359 -20.88 -17.01 3.66
CA SER A 359 -21.37 -16.52 4.94
C SER A 359 -22.03 -17.64 5.74
N VAL A 360 -21.49 -17.95 6.91
CA VAL A 360 -21.98 -19.05 7.77
C VAL A 360 -23.03 -18.62 8.78
N ASP A 361 -23.13 -17.33 9.10
CA ASP A 361 -24.06 -16.81 10.12
C ASP A 361 -24.69 -15.44 9.76
N GLY A 362 -24.71 -15.08 8.48
CA GLY A 362 -25.14 -13.76 8.04
C GLY A 362 -24.02 -12.74 8.20
N GLY A 363 -24.33 -11.56 8.74
CA GLY A 363 -23.36 -10.50 9.01
C GLY A 363 -22.99 -9.68 7.78
N TRP A 364 -21.70 -9.37 7.60
CA TRP A 364 -21.19 -8.50 6.55
C TRP A 364 -20.05 -9.18 5.82
N LEU A 365 -20.21 -9.34 4.51
CA LEU A 365 -19.18 -9.95 3.67
C LEU A 365 -17.91 -9.11 3.64
N THR A 366 -18.06 -7.78 3.54
CA THR A 366 -16.93 -6.87 3.35
C THR A 366 -16.94 -5.68 4.30
N ALA A 367 -15.75 -5.24 4.70
CA ALA A 367 -15.50 -4.01 5.44
C ALA A 367 -14.23 -3.31 4.91
N HIS A 368 -14.34 -2.70 3.73
CA HIS A 368 -13.23 -1.95 3.13
C HIS A 368 -13.02 -0.61 3.84
N ALA A 369 -11.78 -0.14 3.96
CA ALA A 369 -11.45 1.05 4.74
C ALA A 369 -10.57 2.08 4.02
N LYS A 370 -10.72 2.23 2.70
CA LYS A 370 -10.02 3.24 1.89
C LYS A 370 -9.80 4.55 2.67
N MET A 371 -8.55 4.96 2.80
CA MET A 371 -8.14 6.05 3.70
C MET A 371 -8.55 7.45 3.24
N GLY A 372 -8.88 7.63 1.96
CA GLY A 372 -9.15 8.93 1.35
C GLY A 372 -9.65 8.77 -0.08
N ALA A 373 -10.36 9.76 -0.63
CA ALA A 373 -10.88 9.74 -2.00
C ALA A 373 -9.81 9.37 -3.05
N ASP A 374 -8.62 9.98 -2.91
CA ASP A 374 -7.49 9.83 -3.85
C ASP A 374 -6.55 8.66 -3.49
N SER A 375 -6.80 7.95 -2.39
CA SER A 375 -5.97 6.81 -2.01
C SER A 375 -6.23 5.62 -2.95
N PRO A 376 -5.21 4.85 -3.34
CA PRO A 376 -5.45 3.55 -3.94
C PRO A 376 -6.19 2.65 -2.93
N GLY A 377 -6.92 1.66 -3.44
CA GLY A 377 -7.69 0.74 -2.60
C GLY A 377 -9.10 0.53 -3.14
N GLY A 378 -9.63 -0.64 -2.85
CA GLY A 378 -10.97 -1.06 -3.24
C GLY A 378 -11.01 -2.57 -3.39
N PHE A 379 -12.14 -3.17 -3.05
CA PHE A 379 -12.38 -4.59 -3.29
C PHE A 379 -13.29 -4.76 -4.49
N VAL A 380 -12.81 -5.43 -5.53
CA VAL A 380 -13.55 -5.69 -6.76
C VAL A 380 -13.81 -7.19 -6.87
N PHE A 381 -15.06 -7.60 -6.77
CA PHE A 381 -15.50 -8.99 -6.90
C PHE A 381 -16.08 -9.20 -8.30
N LYS A 382 -15.49 -10.13 -9.05
CA LYS A 382 -15.84 -10.44 -10.44
C LYS A 382 -16.21 -11.89 -10.61
N HIS A 383 -17.36 -12.18 -11.21
CA HIS A 383 -17.81 -13.54 -11.49
C HIS A 383 -17.83 -14.44 -10.24
N CYS A 384 -18.04 -13.84 -9.07
CA CYS A 384 -18.02 -14.53 -7.79
C CYS A 384 -19.37 -15.21 -7.52
N THR A 385 -19.39 -16.07 -6.51
CA THR A 385 -20.64 -16.65 -5.97
C THR A 385 -20.73 -16.35 -4.49
N ILE A 386 -21.84 -15.74 -4.07
CA ILE A 386 -22.18 -15.59 -2.65
C ILE A 386 -22.98 -16.82 -2.22
N ARG A 387 -22.63 -17.37 -1.06
CA ARG A 387 -23.42 -18.37 -0.33
C ARG A 387 -23.68 -17.81 1.06
N ALA A 388 -24.92 -17.87 1.52
CA ALA A 388 -25.27 -17.38 2.84
C ALA A 388 -26.45 -18.17 3.40
N THR A 389 -26.30 -18.72 4.61
CA THR A 389 -27.35 -19.49 5.32
C THR A 389 -28.34 -18.58 6.05
N LYS A 390 -27.91 -17.37 6.41
CA LYS A 390 -28.73 -16.33 7.05
C LYS A 390 -28.61 -15.01 6.30
N MET A 391 -29.49 -14.06 6.62
CA MET A 391 -29.50 -12.74 6.00
C MET A 391 -28.17 -12.02 6.21
N ALA A 392 -27.50 -11.67 5.11
CA ALA A 392 -26.19 -11.02 5.09
C ALA A 392 -26.21 -9.73 4.27
N TYR A 393 -25.38 -8.77 4.67
CA TYR A 393 -25.05 -7.59 3.88
C TYR A 393 -23.84 -7.88 2.98
N LEU A 394 -23.83 -7.29 1.79
CA LEU A 394 -22.67 -7.27 0.89
C LEU A 394 -21.45 -6.60 1.53
N GLY A 395 -21.71 -5.64 2.41
CA GLY A 395 -20.66 -5.04 3.22
C GLY A 395 -21.12 -3.83 4.02
N ARG A 396 -20.17 -3.29 4.78
CA ARG A 396 -20.33 -2.03 5.49
C ARG A 396 -19.12 -1.13 5.38
N ALA A 397 -19.37 0.16 5.53
CA ALA A 397 -18.33 1.18 5.38
C ALA A 397 -17.49 1.31 6.65
N TRP A 398 -16.35 0.61 6.71
CA TRP A 398 -15.41 0.77 7.83
C TRP A 398 -14.76 2.17 7.82
N ASN A 399 -14.63 2.78 6.63
CA ASN A 399 -14.17 4.17 6.50
C ASN A 399 -15.04 5.00 5.53
N GLN A 400 -14.93 6.33 5.56
CA GLN A 400 -15.80 7.23 4.78
C GLN A 400 -15.71 7.03 3.26
N HIS A 401 -14.56 6.56 2.76
CA HIS A 401 -14.31 6.33 1.33
C HIS A 401 -14.37 4.85 0.93
N SER A 402 -14.96 3.99 1.76
CA SER A 402 -15.09 2.55 1.49
C SER A 402 -15.54 2.31 0.04
N THR A 403 -14.89 1.37 -0.63
CA THR A 403 -14.99 1.18 -2.08
C THR A 403 -15.06 -0.31 -2.33
N VAL A 404 -16.22 -0.78 -2.80
CA VAL A 404 -16.48 -2.19 -3.07
C VAL A 404 -17.34 -2.29 -4.31
N VAL A 405 -16.95 -3.16 -5.24
CA VAL A 405 -17.66 -3.40 -6.50
C VAL A 405 -17.99 -4.88 -6.58
N PHE A 406 -19.27 -5.21 -6.79
CA PHE A 406 -19.70 -6.56 -7.17
C PHE A 406 -20.16 -6.54 -8.63
N HIS A 407 -19.45 -7.28 -9.48
CA HIS A 407 -19.74 -7.38 -10.91
C HIS A 407 -19.94 -8.85 -11.31
N GLU A 408 -21.04 -9.10 -12.03
CA GLU A 408 -21.44 -10.44 -12.51
C GLU A 408 -21.38 -11.51 -11.41
N THR A 409 -21.74 -11.15 -10.19
CA THR A 409 -21.72 -12.03 -9.03
C THR A 409 -23.09 -12.68 -8.82
N SER A 410 -23.11 -13.99 -8.55
CA SER A 410 -24.34 -14.72 -8.19
C SER A 410 -24.70 -14.47 -6.73
N MET A 411 -25.90 -13.95 -6.48
CA MET A 411 -26.40 -13.53 -5.17
C MET A 411 -27.65 -14.33 -4.75
N PRO A 412 -27.61 -15.07 -3.63
CA PRO A 412 -28.77 -15.82 -3.12
C PRO A 412 -29.80 -14.86 -2.50
N SER A 413 -31.04 -15.30 -2.33
CA SER A 413 -32.11 -14.51 -1.69
C SER A 413 -31.83 -14.10 -0.24
N THR A 414 -30.80 -14.67 0.38
CA THR A 414 -30.29 -14.32 1.70
C THR A 414 -29.37 -13.08 1.71
N VAL A 415 -29.08 -12.48 0.55
CA VAL A 415 -28.57 -11.11 0.51
C VAL A 415 -29.70 -10.15 0.86
N ARG A 416 -29.48 -9.30 1.86
CA ARG A 416 -30.48 -8.35 2.35
C ARG A 416 -30.96 -7.40 1.24
N PRO A 417 -32.25 -7.03 1.19
CA PRO A 417 -32.76 -6.05 0.24
C PRO A 417 -32.00 -4.72 0.25
N GLU A 418 -31.62 -4.24 1.44
CA GLU A 418 -30.82 -3.02 1.62
C GLU A 418 -29.43 -3.14 1.00
N GLY A 419 -28.89 -4.37 0.94
CA GLY A 419 -27.59 -4.73 0.38
C GLY A 419 -26.40 -4.30 1.22
N TRP A 420 -26.37 -3.05 1.68
CA TRP A 420 -25.23 -2.41 2.31
C TRP A 420 -25.60 -1.72 3.62
N ASP A 421 -24.62 -1.61 4.50
CA ASP A 421 -24.75 -0.93 5.78
C ASP A 421 -23.76 0.25 5.88
N ALA A 422 -24.26 1.37 6.39
CA ALA A 422 -23.51 2.60 6.57
C ALA A 422 -22.52 2.55 7.75
N TRP A 423 -22.68 1.58 8.66
CA TRP A 423 -22.01 1.52 9.95
C TRP A 423 -22.14 2.83 10.74
N HIS A 424 -21.12 3.69 10.70
CA HIS A 424 -21.08 4.98 11.41
C HIS A 424 -21.04 6.19 10.45
N VAL A 425 -21.11 5.98 9.14
CA VAL A 425 -21.08 7.07 8.16
C VAL A 425 -22.42 7.81 8.19
N MET A 426 -22.37 9.12 8.46
CA MET A 426 -23.57 9.93 8.57
C MET A 426 -24.32 10.01 7.22
N PRO A 427 -25.67 9.95 7.23
CA PRO A 427 -26.50 9.91 6.02
C PRO A 427 -26.21 10.97 4.95
N ASN A 428 -25.77 12.15 5.36
CA ASN A 428 -25.60 13.31 4.48
C ASN A 428 -24.14 13.50 4.03
N GLN A 429 -23.25 12.54 4.30
CA GLN A 429 -21.81 12.61 4.03
C GLN A 429 -21.24 11.34 3.38
N TYR A 430 -22.06 10.52 2.72
CA TYR A 430 -21.58 9.28 2.08
C TYR A 430 -20.61 9.56 0.94
N GLN A 431 -19.34 9.28 1.18
CA GLN A 431 -18.25 9.33 0.20
C GLN A 431 -17.79 7.92 -0.23
N THR A 432 -18.62 6.92 0.07
CA THR A 432 -18.41 5.52 -0.31
C THR A 432 -18.66 5.32 -1.81
N THR A 433 -18.01 4.30 -2.36
CA THR A 433 -18.21 3.81 -3.72
C THR A 433 -18.61 2.34 -3.64
N PHE A 434 -19.88 2.09 -3.34
CA PHE A 434 -20.47 0.75 -3.39
C PHE A 434 -21.25 0.61 -4.69
N VAL A 435 -20.91 -0.42 -5.47
CA VAL A 435 -21.41 -0.61 -6.83
C VAL A 435 -21.82 -2.06 -7.02
N GLU A 436 -22.96 -2.25 -7.66
CA GLU A 436 -23.45 -3.55 -8.12
C GLU A 436 -23.73 -3.44 -9.63
N ASP A 437 -23.14 -4.35 -10.42
CA ASP A 437 -23.29 -4.34 -11.87
C ASP A 437 -23.41 -5.78 -12.42
N GLY A 438 -24.38 -6.03 -13.30
CA GLY A 438 -24.56 -7.35 -13.94
C GLY A 438 -24.80 -8.54 -12.99
N ASN A 439 -25.08 -8.31 -11.71
CA ASN A 439 -25.26 -9.38 -10.71
C ASN A 439 -26.55 -10.18 -10.97
N ILE A 440 -26.49 -11.49 -10.72
CA ILE A 440 -27.60 -12.42 -10.98
C ILE A 440 -28.09 -13.11 -9.70
N GLY A 441 -29.27 -13.73 -9.75
CA GLY A 441 -29.87 -14.45 -8.64
C GLY A 441 -30.84 -13.61 -7.81
N ALA A 442 -31.62 -14.26 -6.95
CA ALA A 442 -32.72 -13.59 -6.23
C ALA A 442 -32.24 -12.45 -5.31
N GLY A 443 -31.00 -12.50 -4.83
CA GLY A 443 -30.40 -11.45 -4.00
C GLY A 443 -29.93 -10.22 -4.77
N SER A 444 -29.86 -10.26 -6.11
CA SER A 444 -29.34 -9.16 -6.92
C SER A 444 -30.38 -8.08 -7.25
N ASN A 445 -31.63 -8.24 -6.79
CA ASN A 445 -32.65 -7.20 -6.98
C ASN A 445 -32.27 -5.92 -6.22
N THR A 446 -32.02 -4.84 -6.98
CA THR A 446 -31.58 -3.56 -6.44
C THR A 446 -32.72 -2.63 -6.04
N SER A 447 -34.00 -2.98 -6.25
CA SER A 447 -35.14 -2.10 -5.98
C SER A 447 -35.30 -1.70 -4.50
N GLY A 448 -34.75 -2.49 -3.58
CA GLY A 448 -34.75 -2.24 -2.14
C GLY A 448 -33.42 -1.73 -1.59
N ARG A 449 -32.43 -1.44 -2.43
CA ARG A 449 -31.09 -1.05 -2.00
C ARG A 449 -31.10 0.32 -1.32
N VAL A 450 -30.13 0.51 -0.45
CA VAL A 450 -29.83 1.82 0.13
C VAL A 450 -29.75 2.91 -0.95
N SER A 451 -30.30 4.08 -0.67
CA SER A 451 -30.39 5.19 -1.63
C SER A 451 -29.04 5.78 -2.07
N TRP A 452 -27.98 5.46 -1.34
CA TRP A 452 -26.62 5.94 -1.58
C TRP A 452 -25.74 4.92 -2.33
N LEU A 453 -26.31 3.80 -2.80
CA LEU A 453 -25.66 2.91 -3.78
C LEU A 453 -25.25 3.71 -5.02
N LYS A 454 -24.03 3.48 -5.52
CA LYS A 454 -23.52 4.21 -6.68
C LYS A 454 -23.77 3.43 -7.97
N SER A 455 -24.17 4.18 -9.00
CA SER A 455 -24.05 3.75 -10.39
C SER A 455 -22.90 4.54 -11.01
N LEU A 456 -21.94 3.85 -11.60
CA LEU A 456 -20.77 4.46 -12.23
C LEU A 456 -20.96 4.53 -13.75
N PRO A 457 -20.42 5.58 -14.41
CA PRO A 457 -20.26 5.59 -15.84
C PRO A 457 -19.46 4.37 -16.34
N PRO A 458 -19.76 3.83 -17.54
CA PRO A 458 -19.13 2.60 -18.05
C PRO A 458 -17.60 2.63 -18.07
N ASP A 459 -16.98 3.77 -18.40
CA ASP A 459 -15.54 3.96 -18.42
C ASP A 459 -14.92 3.88 -17.00
N GLN A 460 -15.57 4.47 -16.01
CA GLN A 460 -15.13 4.40 -14.61
C GLN A 460 -15.27 2.98 -14.06
N LEU A 461 -16.41 2.33 -14.33
CA LEU A 461 -16.64 0.94 -13.96
C LEU A 461 -15.58 0.04 -14.60
N GLN A 462 -15.32 0.19 -15.90
CA GLN A 462 -14.30 -0.59 -16.61
C GLN A 462 -12.91 -0.38 -16.02
N GLY A 463 -12.62 0.80 -15.48
CA GLY A 463 -11.41 1.08 -14.72
C GLY A 463 -11.23 0.19 -13.49
N PHE A 464 -12.31 -0.15 -12.77
CA PHE A 464 -12.29 -1.12 -11.66
C PHE A 464 -12.22 -2.57 -12.15
N LEU A 465 -12.92 -2.90 -13.23
CA LEU A 465 -13.05 -4.28 -13.73
C LEU A 465 -11.80 -4.75 -14.49
N SER A 466 -11.02 -3.84 -15.04
CA SER A 466 -9.77 -4.13 -15.74
C SER A 466 -8.69 -4.61 -14.78
N ILE A 467 -7.81 -5.51 -15.26
CA ILE A 467 -6.61 -5.89 -14.49
C ILE A 467 -5.70 -4.68 -14.22
N GLY A 468 -5.81 -3.62 -15.03
CA GLY A 468 -5.11 -2.36 -14.81
C GLY A 468 -5.50 -1.65 -13.50
N PHE A 469 -6.61 -2.02 -12.87
CA PHE A 469 -6.92 -1.61 -11.50
C PHE A 469 -5.81 -2.01 -10.52
N LEU A 470 -5.11 -3.13 -10.75
CA LEU A 470 -3.96 -3.57 -9.94
C LEU A 470 -2.65 -2.88 -10.35
N GLY A 471 -2.72 -1.81 -11.13
CA GLY A 471 -1.58 -1.01 -11.57
C GLY A 471 -1.12 -1.31 -13.01
N PRO A 472 -0.36 -0.39 -13.61
CA PRO A 472 0.05 -0.46 -15.01
C PRO A 472 1.27 -1.36 -15.27
N ASP A 473 1.96 -1.82 -14.22
CA ASP A 473 3.20 -2.59 -14.26
C ASP A 473 3.01 -4.07 -14.62
N ARG A 474 1.76 -4.51 -14.81
CA ARG A 474 1.35 -5.88 -15.22
C ARG A 474 2.06 -6.96 -14.41
N TRP A 475 2.19 -6.74 -13.10
CA TRP A 475 2.96 -7.62 -12.23
C TRP A 475 2.42 -9.05 -12.17
N LEU A 476 1.10 -9.22 -12.33
CA LEU A 476 0.47 -10.54 -12.31
C LEU A 476 0.99 -11.44 -13.45
N ASP A 477 1.21 -10.86 -14.64
CA ASP A 477 1.71 -11.59 -15.81
C ASP A 477 3.19 -12.02 -15.65
N LYS A 478 3.90 -11.44 -14.69
CA LYS A 478 5.31 -11.70 -14.40
C LYS A 478 5.50 -12.77 -13.32
N GLN A 479 4.43 -13.21 -12.66
CA GLN A 479 4.51 -14.27 -11.66
C GLN A 479 4.65 -15.65 -12.33
N PRO A 480 5.34 -16.61 -11.67
CA PRO A 480 5.42 -18.01 -12.10
C PRO A 480 4.07 -18.73 -11.97
#